data_AF-A0A067GVB7-F1
#
_entry.id   AF-A0A067GVB7-F1
#
_cell.length_a   1.000
_cell.length_b   1.000
_cell.length_c   1.000
_cell.angle_alpha   90.00
_cell.angle_beta   90.00
_cell.angle_gamma   90.00
#
_symmetry.space_group_name_H-M   'P 1'
#
loop_
_entity.id
_entity.type
_entity.pdbx_description
1 polymer ?
#
loop_
_entity_poly.entity_id
_entity_poly.type
_entity_poly.pdbx_seq_one_letter_code
_entity_poly.pdbx_strand_id
1 'polypeptide(L)'
;MNITNLQAYLKSSTDVPHFQFELVQCSPTYFILFLDITPRKDLVLYPNYLKTFYEEAQLETLRQRLEQVPETKPYLSSSLYFRGVVSPTGILVSIKCEEVGGTDRCEEIIREHVSPIAHDVMVIWLEKYFSGATVGVTERAELEKRDLLVKTRAIEMDLSSSLPLQFGQEVANRVLDVIKGVFGA
;
A
#
# COMPACT_ATOMS: atom_id res chain seq x y z
N MET A 1 -7.38 5.22 17.59
CA MET A 1 -6.94 4.91 16.22
C MET A 1 -5.78 3.94 16.33
N ASN A 2 -5.86 2.79 15.67
CA ASN A 2 -4.77 1.82 15.61
C ASN A 2 -4.36 1.65 14.15
N ILE A 3 -3.05 1.59 13.88
CA ILE A 3 -2.51 1.44 12.52
C ILE A 3 -1.60 0.22 12.52
N THR A 4 -1.86 -0.70 11.59
CA THR A 4 -0.96 -1.82 11.28
C THR A 4 -0.53 -1.68 9.83
N ASN A 5 0.76 -1.52 9.59
CA ASN A 5 1.33 -1.28 8.27
C ASN A 5 2.48 -2.27 7.99
N LEU A 6 2.47 -2.85 6.79
CA LEU A 6 3.54 -3.65 6.21
C LEU A 6 3.86 -3.13 4.82
N GLN A 7 5.08 -2.67 4.62
CA GLN A 7 5.59 -2.23 3.32
C GLN A 7 6.87 -2.99 2.98
N ALA A 8 6.99 -3.43 1.73
CA ALA A 8 8.20 -4.06 1.21
C ALA A 8 8.72 -3.30 -0.01
N TYR A 9 9.79 -2.51 0.22
CA TYR A 9 10.48 -1.76 -0.82
C TYR A 9 11.60 -2.59 -1.45
N LEU A 10 11.54 -2.76 -2.77
CA LEU A 10 12.56 -3.44 -3.55
C LEU A 10 13.69 -2.49 -3.98
N LYS A 11 14.88 -3.05 -4.18
CA LYS A 11 16.04 -2.32 -4.70
C LYS A 11 15.87 -2.03 -6.19
N SER A 12 16.64 -1.07 -6.70
CA SER A 12 16.68 -0.71 -8.13
C SER A 12 17.28 -1.76 -9.06
N SER A 13 17.82 -2.86 -8.51
CA SER A 13 18.28 -4.01 -9.31
C SER A 13 17.17 -4.75 -10.05
N THR A 14 15.92 -4.53 -9.65
CA THR A 14 14.69 -5.05 -10.28
C THR A 14 13.67 -3.92 -10.42
N ASP A 15 12.74 -4.03 -11.35
CA ASP A 15 11.64 -3.07 -11.58
C ASP A 15 10.31 -3.56 -11.00
N VAL A 16 10.29 -4.76 -10.42
CA VAL A 16 9.13 -5.33 -9.74
C VAL A 16 8.52 -4.29 -8.79
N PRO A 17 7.19 -4.09 -8.82
CA PRO A 17 6.55 -3.09 -7.97
C PRO A 17 6.74 -3.39 -6.47
N HIS A 18 6.58 -2.38 -5.62
CA HIS A 18 6.65 -2.60 -4.16
C HIS A 18 5.35 -3.24 -3.64
N PHE A 19 5.36 -3.75 -2.42
CA PHE A 19 4.15 -4.24 -1.74
C PHE A 19 3.76 -3.30 -0.60
N GLN A 20 2.47 -3.02 -0.47
CA GLN A 20 1.89 -2.23 0.60
C GLN A 20 0.64 -2.89 1.15
N PHE A 21 0.59 -3.05 2.47
CA PHE A 21 -0.60 -3.38 3.24
C PHE A 21 -0.69 -2.43 4.43
N GLU A 22 -1.85 -1.83 4.64
CA GLU A 22 -2.14 -1.01 5.80
C GLU A 22 -3.60 -1.15 6.20
N LEU A 23 -3.84 -1.45 7.47
CA LEU A 23 -5.16 -1.48 8.07
C LEU A 23 -5.22 -0.46 9.20
N VAL A 24 -6.07 0.56 9.02
CA VAL A 24 -6.29 1.64 9.97
C VAL A 24 -7.63 1.45 10.65
N GLN A 25 -7.62 1.11 11.93
CA GLN A 25 -8.81 1.10 12.76
C GLN A 25 -9.10 2.51 13.28
N CYS A 26 -10.12 3.15 12.70
CA CYS A 26 -10.56 4.50 13.09
C CYS A 26 -11.43 4.46 14.36
N SER A 27 -12.30 3.44 14.46
CA SER A 27 -13.14 3.13 15.61
C SER A 27 -13.31 1.60 15.73
N PRO A 28 -13.93 1.05 16.79
CA PRO A 28 -14.21 -0.39 16.90
C PRO A 28 -14.98 -0.98 15.71
N THR A 29 -15.72 -0.16 14.97
CA THR A 29 -16.64 -0.56 13.89
C THR A 29 -16.31 0.10 12.55
N TYR A 30 -15.16 0.80 12.45
CA TYR A 30 -14.75 1.49 11.24
C TYR A 30 -13.25 1.30 10.96
N PHE A 31 -12.96 0.70 9.82
CA PHE A 31 -11.62 0.46 9.32
C PHE A 31 -11.41 1.10 7.94
N ILE A 32 -10.16 1.41 7.63
CA ILE A 32 -9.68 1.76 6.30
C ILE A 32 -8.60 0.76 5.92
N LEU A 33 -8.72 0.15 4.75
CA LEU A 33 -7.73 -0.76 4.18
C LEU A 33 -7.06 -0.08 2.99
N PHE A 34 -5.73 -0.10 2.98
CA PHE A 34 -4.89 0.15 1.82
C PHE A 34 -4.12 -1.13 1.51
N LEU A 35 -4.34 -1.71 0.34
CA LEU A 35 -3.62 -2.90 -0.11
C LEU A 35 -3.27 -2.72 -1.58
N ASP A 36 -1.98 -2.73 -1.90
CA ASP A 36 -1.53 -2.46 -3.26
C ASP A 36 -0.17 -3.13 -3.57
N ILE A 37 0.05 -3.36 -4.86
CA ILE A 37 1.35 -3.64 -5.44
C ILE A 37 1.77 -2.35 -6.16
N THR A 38 2.41 -1.41 -5.45
CA THR A 38 2.56 -0.02 -5.93
C THR A 38 3.57 0.08 -7.08
N PRO A 39 3.22 0.72 -8.21
CA PRO A 39 4.06 0.81 -9.39
C PRO A 39 5.34 1.57 -9.13
N ARG A 40 6.42 1.17 -9.80
CA ARG A 40 7.73 1.86 -9.78
C ARG A 40 8.08 2.55 -11.08
N LYS A 41 7.24 2.40 -12.11
CA LYS A 41 7.33 3.10 -13.39
C LYS A 41 6.05 3.88 -13.66
N ASP A 42 6.14 4.84 -14.56
CA ASP A 42 4.96 5.53 -15.09
C ASP A 42 4.13 4.58 -15.96
N LEU A 43 2.88 4.32 -15.58
CA LEU A 43 2.06 3.32 -16.26
C LEU A 43 1.60 3.75 -17.66
N VAL A 44 1.61 5.05 -17.96
CA VAL A 44 1.28 5.57 -19.30
C VAL A 44 2.48 5.46 -20.23
N LEU A 45 3.68 5.80 -19.74
CA LEU A 45 4.91 5.70 -20.53
C LEU A 45 5.36 4.25 -20.75
N TYR A 46 5.03 3.34 -19.84
CA TYR A 46 5.43 1.93 -19.89
C TYR A 46 4.22 0.97 -19.90
N PRO A 47 3.46 0.90 -21.00
CA PRO A 47 2.25 0.08 -21.07
C PRO A 47 2.51 -1.43 -20.91
N ASN A 48 3.70 -1.91 -21.31
CA ASN A 48 4.08 -3.31 -21.07
C ASN A 48 4.23 -3.60 -19.56
N TYR A 49 4.69 -2.62 -18.77
CA TYR A 49 4.77 -2.77 -17.31
C TYR A 49 3.38 -2.83 -16.69
N LEU A 50 2.45 -1.99 -17.16
CA LEU A 50 1.03 -2.05 -16.77
C LEU A 50 0.44 -3.44 -17.05
N LYS A 51 0.66 -3.95 -18.27
CA LYS A 51 0.16 -5.26 -18.68
C LYS A 51 0.69 -6.40 -17.80
N THR A 52 2.01 -6.50 -17.64
CA THR A 52 2.66 -7.59 -16.90
C THR A 52 2.29 -7.62 -15.42
N PHE A 53 2.29 -6.45 -14.77
CA PHE A 53 2.14 -6.38 -13.32
C PHE A 53 0.69 -6.20 -12.85
N TYR A 54 -0.23 -5.78 -13.72
CA TYR A 54 -1.60 -5.43 -13.30
C TYR A 54 -2.69 -6.10 -14.15
N GLU A 55 -2.62 -6.03 -15.48
CA GLU A 55 -3.68 -6.59 -16.34
C GLU A 55 -3.68 -8.13 -16.31
N GLU A 56 -2.50 -8.76 -16.32
CA GLU A 56 -2.36 -10.22 -16.31
C GLU A 56 -2.41 -10.81 -14.89
N ALA A 57 -2.50 -9.96 -13.85
CA ALA A 57 -2.24 -10.31 -12.45
C ALA A 57 -3.47 -10.75 -11.64
N GLN A 58 -4.67 -10.68 -12.22
CA GLN A 58 -5.95 -10.90 -11.52
C GLN A 58 -6.18 -9.99 -10.29
N LEU A 59 -5.36 -8.95 -10.08
CA LEU A 59 -5.48 -8.01 -8.97
C LEU A 59 -6.83 -7.27 -8.98
N GLU A 60 -7.31 -6.93 -10.18
CA GLU A 60 -8.63 -6.30 -10.33
C GLU A 60 -9.78 -7.20 -9.84
N THR A 61 -9.68 -8.52 -10.07
CA THR A 61 -10.67 -9.48 -9.56
C THR A 61 -10.69 -9.50 -8.04
N LEU A 62 -9.52 -9.41 -7.39
CA LEU A 62 -9.42 -9.34 -5.93
C LEU A 62 -10.04 -8.06 -5.37
N ARG A 63 -9.80 -6.92 -6.03
CA ARG A 63 -10.44 -5.64 -5.70
C ARG A 63 -11.95 -5.75 -5.78
N GLN A 64 -12.48 -6.26 -6.90
CA GLN A 64 -13.91 -6.44 -7.12
C GLN A 64 -14.56 -7.39 -6.10
N ARG A 65 -13.88 -8.47 -5.70
CA ARG A 65 -14.36 -9.38 -4.64
C ARG A 65 -14.64 -8.65 -3.34
N LEU A 66 -13.74 -7.74 -2.93
CA LEU A 66 -13.95 -6.97 -1.71
C LEU A 66 -15.08 -5.96 -1.87
N GLU A 67 -15.21 -5.31 -3.03
CA GLU A 67 -16.32 -4.37 -3.32
C GLU A 67 -17.72 -4.99 -3.25
N GLN A 68 -17.84 -6.32 -3.40
CA GLN A 68 -19.12 -7.02 -3.22
C GLN A 68 -19.54 -7.16 -1.76
N VAL A 69 -18.65 -6.88 -0.79
CA VAL A 69 -18.98 -6.92 0.64
C VAL A 69 -19.77 -5.66 1.00
N PRO A 70 -21.03 -5.76 1.50
CA PRO A 70 -21.92 -4.61 1.66
C PRO A 70 -21.36 -3.46 2.52
N GLU A 71 -20.57 -3.79 3.54
CA GLU A 71 -19.96 -2.84 4.47
C GLU A 71 -18.76 -2.09 3.88
N THR A 72 -18.28 -2.52 2.71
CA THR A 72 -17.15 -1.91 2.03
C THR A 72 -17.61 -0.79 1.10
N LYS A 73 -16.86 0.32 1.10
CA LYS A 73 -17.01 1.41 0.13
C LYS A 73 -15.64 1.89 -0.32
N PRO A 74 -15.47 2.37 -1.57
CA PRO A 74 -14.22 2.98 -1.99
C PRO A 74 -13.80 4.10 -1.04
N TYR A 75 -12.53 4.08 -0.62
CA TYR A 75 -11.92 5.13 0.18
C TYR A 75 -11.10 6.06 -0.72
N LEU A 76 -11.44 7.34 -0.69
CA LEU A 76 -10.75 8.36 -1.46
C LEU A 76 -9.86 9.22 -0.54
N SER A 77 -8.57 8.91 -0.51
CA SER A 77 -7.58 9.64 0.32
C SER A 77 -7.59 11.14 0.05
N SER A 78 -7.48 12.00 1.06
CA SER A 78 -7.36 13.46 0.84
C SER A 78 -6.04 13.86 0.15
N SER A 79 -5.02 12.99 0.20
CA SER A 79 -3.72 13.21 -0.44
C SER A 79 -3.80 12.91 -1.94
N LEU A 80 -3.78 13.96 -2.77
CA LEU A 80 -3.71 13.79 -4.23
C LEU A 80 -2.40 13.14 -4.67
N TYR A 81 -1.30 13.41 -3.97
CA TYR A 81 -0.02 12.76 -4.25
C TYR A 81 -0.11 11.25 -4.04
N PHE A 82 -0.69 10.81 -2.91
CA PHE A 82 -0.89 9.40 -2.61
C PHE A 82 -1.77 8.72 -3.66
N ARG A 83 -2.87 9.37 -4.09
CA ARG A 83 -3.70 8.85 -5.20
C ARG A 83 -2.92 8.64 -6.49
N GLY A 84 -1.89 9.44 -6.76
CA GLY A 84 -1.03 9.27 -7.94
C GLY A 84 0.08 8.22 -7.80
N VAL A 85 0.37 7.77 -6.57
CA VAL A 85 1.36 6.70 -6.29
C VAL A 85 0.71 5.32 -6.41
N VAL A 86 -0.55 5.21 -5.97
CA VAL A 86 -1.35 3.98 -5.95
C VAL A 86 -1.58 3.44 -7.37
N SER A 87 -1.57 2.12 -7.51
CA SER A 87 -1.83 1.43 -8.77
C SER A 87 -3.31 1.52 -9.20
N PRO A 88 -3.62 1.33 -10.49
CA PRO A 88 -5.00 1.25 -10.98
C PRO A 88 -5.82 0.11 -10.35
N THR A 89 -5.16 -0.91 -9.79
CA THR A 89 -5.81 -2.07 -9.14
C THR A 89 -5.71 -2.03 -7.61
N GLY A 90 -5.24 -0.91 -7.04
CA GLY A 90 -5.10 -0.76 -5.59
C GLY A 90 -6.43 -0.90 -4.87
N ILE A 91 -6.43 -1.64 -3.76
CA ILE A 91 -7.60 -1.86 -2.90
C ILE A 91 -7.59 -0.80 -1.81
N LEU A 92 -8.38 0.25 -2.01
CA LEU A 92 -8.54 1.36 -1.08
C LEU A 92 -10.00 1.44 -0.66
N VAL A 93 -10.32 0.90 0.51
CA VAL A 93 -11.71 0.79 0.97
C VAL A 93 -11.87 1.19 2.42
N SER A 94 -13.03 1.77 2.73
CA SER A 94 -13.57 1.91 4.08
C SER A 94 -14.50 0.75 4.38
N ILE A 95 -14.39 0.16 5.56
CA ILE A 95 -15.26 -0.92 6.06
C ILE A 95 -16.01 -0.38 7.28
N LYS A 96 -17.34 -0.28 7.21
CA LYS A 96 -18.18 0.25 8.29
C LYS A 96 -19.22 -0.78 8.74
N CYS A 97 -19.14 -1.20 10.00
CA CYS A 97 -19.98 -2.27 10.57
C CYS A 97 -20.98 -1.78 11.63
N GLU A 98 -21.15 -0.46 11.77
CA GLU A 98 -21.99 0.16 12.83
C GLU A 98 -23.46 -0.29 12.80
N GLU A 99 -24.01 -0.52 11.61
CA GLU A 99 -25.43 -0.81 11.41
C GLU A 99 -25.74 -2.32 11.40
N VAL A 100 -24.73 -3.18 11.20
CA VAL A 100 -24.90 -4.63 11.00
C VAL A 100 -23.88 -5.39 11.86
N GLY A 101 -24.32 -5.99 12.96
CA GLY A 101 -23.50 -6.88 13.80
C GLY A 101 -22.34 -6.23 14.57
N GLY A 102 -22.04 -4.94 14.36
CA GLY A 102 -21.03 -4.21 15.11
C GLY A 102 -19.62 -4.79 14.94
N THR A 103 -18.88 -4.90 16.04
CA THR A 103 -17.49 -5.39 16.04
C THR A 103 -17.38 -6.82 15.49
N ASP A 104 -18.31 -7.70 15.83
CA ASP A 104 -18.28 -9.11 15.39
C ASP A 104 -18.35 -9.23 13.86
N ARG A 105 -19.14 -8.36 13.21
CA ARG A 105 -19.22 -8.31 11.75
C ARG A 105 -17.93 -7.79 11.13
N CYS A 106 -17.29 -6.81 11.75
CA CYS A 106 -15.98 -6.33 11.29
C CYS A 106 -14.90 -7.41 11.39
N GLU A 107 -14.87 -8.17 12.48
CA GLU A 107 -13.97 -9.32 12.63
C GLU A 107 -14.26 -10.42 11.58
N GLU A 108 -15.53 -10.70 11.31
CA GLU A 108 -15.92 -11.62 10.24
C GLU A 108 -15.42 -11.14 8.87
N ILE A 109 -15.61 -9.87 8.52
CA ILE A 109 -15.13 -9.32 7.24
C ILE A 109 -13.61 -9.39 7.15
N ILE A 110 -12.91 -9.09 8.25
CA ILE A 110 -11.45 -9.20 8.29
C ILE A 110 -11.04 -10.66 8.01
N ARG A 111 -11.63 -11.62 8.72
CA ARG A 111 -11.27 -13.04 8.63
C ARG A 111 -11.65 -13.67 7.29
N GLU A 112 -12.85 -13.42 6.78
CA GLU A 112 -13.42 -14.13 5.62
C GLU A 112 -13.13 -13.40 4.29
N HIS A 113 -12.81 -12.10 4.32
CA HIS A 113 -12.60 -11.31 3.10
C HIS A 113 -11.23 -10.62 3.07
N VAL A 114 -10.90 -9.79 4.05
CA VAL A 114 -9.65 -9.00 4.00
C VAL A 114 -8.43 -9.89 4.07
N SER A 115 -8.36 -10.82 5.02
CA SER A 115 -7.20 -11.69 5.21
C SER A 115 -6.93 -12.59 4.00
N PRO A 116 -7.91 -13.31 3.42
CA PRO A 116 -7.69 -14.10 2.21
C PRO A 116 -7.27 -13.23 1.01
N ILE A 117 -7.87 -12.06 0.82
CA ILE A 117 -7.53 -11.17 -0.30
C ILE A 117 -6.11 -10.60 -0.13
N ALA A 118 -5.74 -10.14 1.06
CA ALA A 118 -4.40 -9.66 1.35
C ALA A 118 -3.34 -10.76 1.16
N HIS A 119 -3.67 -11.99 1.56
CA HIS A 119 -2.85 -13.16 1.29
C HIS A 119 -2.67 -13.41 -0.21
N ASP A 120 -3.76 -13.43 -0.99
CA ASP A 120 -3.71 -13.66 -2.44
C ASP A 120 -2.87 -12.58 -3.15
N VAL A 121 -3.02 -11.30 -2.79
CA VAL A 121 -2.18 -10.21 -3.33
C VAL A 121 -0.70 -10.42 -2.98
N MET A 122 -0.39 -10.83 -1.74
CA MET A 122 0.98 -11.11 -1.32
C MET A 122 1.58 -12.31 -2.07
N VAL A 123 0.81 -13.38 -2.27
CA VAL A 123 1.22 -14.56 -3.04
C VAL A 123 1.50 -14.17 -4.49
N ILE A 124 0.63 -13.38 -5.12
CA ILE A 124 0.88 -12.84 -6.47
C ILE A 124 2.20 -12.07 -6.50
N TRP A 125 2.42 -11.19 -5.53
CA TRP A 125 3.66 -10.40 -5.46
C TRP A 125 4.92 -11.27 -5.28
N LEU A 126 4.88 -12.25 -4.38
CA LEU A 126 6.02 -13.12 -4.08
C LEU A 126 6.30 -14.14 -5.19
N GLU A 127 5.28 -14.86 -5.66
CA GLU A 127 5.47 -15.99 -6.57
C GLU A 127 5.60 -15.55 -8.03
N LYS A 128 4.81 -14.56 -8.45
CA LYS A 128 4.76 -14.16 -9.86
C LYS A 128 5.86 -13.18 -10.23
N TYR A 129 6.28 -12.33 -9.30
CA TYR A 129 7.12 -11.18 -9.62
C TYR A 129 8.49 -11.19 -8.98
N PHE A 130 8.66 -11.83 -7.82
CA PHE A 130 9.97 -11.85 -7.13
C PHE A 130 11.05 -12.64 -7.89
N SER A 131 10.71 -13.34 -8.98
CA SER A 131 11.67 -14.09 -9.80
C SER A 131 12.54 -13.19 -10.71
N GLY A 132 13.67 -12.72 -10.17
CA GLY A 132 14.97 -12.64 -10.85
C GLY A 132 15.18 -11.69 -12.04
N ALA A 133 14.20 -10.92 -12.50
CA ALA A 133 14.40 -10.01 -13.64
C ALA A 133 15.36 -8.85 -13.28
N THR A 134 16.50 -8.78 -13.98
CA THR A 134 17.52 -7.74 -13.79
C THR A 134 17.26 -6.54 -14.69
N VAL A 135 17.30 -5.35 -14.09
CA VAL A 135 17.09 -4.08 -14.78
C VAL A 135 18.39 -3.50 -15.36
N GLY A 136 18.31 -2.84 -16.52
CA GLY A 136 19.44 -2.15 -17.17
C GLY A 136 19.84 -0.84 -16.46
N VAL A 137 21.09 -0.38 -16.62
CA VAL A 137 21.68 0.71 -15.79
C VAL A 137 20.85 2.01 -15.80
N THR A 138 20.42 2.49 -16.96
CA THR A 138 19.62 3.74 -17.07
C THR A 138 18.30 3.62 -16.34
N GLU A 139 17.64 2.47 -16.48
CA GLU A 139 16.37 2.16 -15.85
C GLU A 139 16.48 2.04 -14.32
N ARG A 140 17.65 1.62 -13.81
CA ARG A 140 17.93 1.65 -12.35
C ARG A 140 17.92 3.07 -11.79
N ALA A 141 18.55 4.03 -12.47
CA ALA A 141 18.62 5.40 -12.01
C ALA A 141 17.23 6.08 -11.98
N GLU A 142 16.38 5.77 -12.95
CA GLU A 142 14.99 6.24 -12.98
C GLU A 142 14.16 5.65 -11.82
N LEU A 143 14.31 4.35 -11.56
CA LEU A 143 13.69 3.68 -10.41
C LEU A 143 14.15 4.29 -9.08
N GLU A 144 15.45 4.48 -8.88
CA GLU A 144 16.00 5.09 -7.65
C GLU A 144 15.45 6.49 -7.42
N LYS A 145 15.44 7.31 -8.47
CA LYS A 145 14.92 8.68 -8.39
C LYS A 145 13.45 8.69 -7.99
N ARG A 146 12.62 7.84 -8.61
CA ARG A 146 11.19 7.79 -8.30
C ARG A 146 10.95 7.22 -6.90
N ASP A 147 11.63 6.13 -6.54
CA ASP A 147 11.49 5.49 -5.23
C ASP A 147 11.88 6.43 -4.09
N LEU A 148 12.99 7.15 -4.24
CA LEU A 148 13.43 8.15 -3.26
C LEU A 148 12.38 9.25 -3.07
N LEU A 149 11.82 9.76 -4.17
CA LEU A 149 10.78 10.78 -4.11
C LEU A 149 9.53 10.28 -3.36
N VAL A 150 9.06 9.08 -3.68
CA VAL A 150 7.89 8.48 -3.01
C VAL A 150 8.13 8.28 -1.52
N LYS A 151 9.29 7.71 -1.15
CA LYS A 151 9.69 7.49 0.24
C LYS A 151 9.78 8.79 1.03
N THR A 152 10.43 9.81 0.47
CA THR A 152 10.57 11.12 1.11
C THR A 152 9.20 11.75 1.35
N ARG A 153 8.33 11.74 0.33
CA ARG A 153 6.97 12.28 0.47
C ARG A 153 6.13 11.52 1.48
N ALA A 154 6.22 10.19 1.53
CA ALA A 154 5.53 9.41 2.56
C ALA A 154 5.96 9.81 3.98
N ILE A 155 7.27 10.00 4.22
CA ILE A 155 7.79 10.45 5.52
C ILE A 155 7.29 11.85 5.87
N GLU A 156 7.31 12.78 4.93
CA GLU A 156 6.85 14.16 5.15
C GLU A 156 5.36 14.23 5.46
N MET A 157 4.55 13.50 4.70
CA MET A 157 3.10 13.56 4.79
C MET A 157 2.56 12.84 6.02
N ASP A 158 3.00 11.59 6.24
CA ASP A 158 2.35 10.72 7.20
C ASP A 158 3.07 10.70 8.55
N LEU A 159 4.41 10.76 8.57
CA LEU A 159 5.19 10.52 9.79
C LEU A 159 5.65 11.81 10.47
N SER A 160 6.12 12.78 9.69
CA SER A 160 6.75 14.00 10.21
C SER A 160 5.76 14.89 10.97
N SER A 161 4.49 14.86 10.57
CA SER A 161 3.41 15.62 11.22
C SER A 161 2.75 14.85 12.37
N SER A 162 2.67 13.52 12.27
CA SER A 162 1.90 12.70 13.23
C SER A 162 2.72 12.18 14.40
N LEU A 163 3.98 11.74 14.17
CA LEU A 163 4.80 11.13 15.23
C LEU A 163 5.09 12.09 16.39
N PRO A 164 5.42 13.38 16.19
CA PRO A 164 5.64 14.30 17.30
C PRO A 164 4.39 14.50 18.16
N LEU A 165 3.20 14.48 17.55
CA LEU A 165 1.93 14.62 18.26
C LEU A 165 1.59 13.37 19.10
N GLN A 166 1.98 12.19 18.63
CA GLN A 166 1.68 10.92 19.30
C GLN A 166 2.71 10.54 20.37
N PHE A 167 4.00 10.85 20.14
CA PHE A 167 5.11 10.33 20.95
C PHE A 167 6.00 11.42 21.57
N GLY A 168 5.73 12.69 21.27
CA GLY A 168 6.59 13.81 21.66
C GLY A 168 7.82 13.96 20.76
N GLN A 169 8.38 15.17 20.73
CA GLN A 169 9.40 15.56 19.75
C GLN A 169 10.67 14.71 19.83
N GLU A 170 11.14 14.39 21.04
CA GLU A 170 12.39 13.64 21.22
C GLU A 170 12.29 12.23 20.63
N VAL A 171 11.23 11.49 20.99
CA VAL A 171 11.01 10.13 20.49
C VAL A 171 10.74 10.16 18.99
N ALA A 172 9.92 11.10 18.52
CA ALA A 172 9.61 11.24 17.11
C ALA A 172 10.88 11.48 16.27
N ASN A 173 11.78 12.37 16.70
CA ASN A 173 13.04 12.62 16.00
C ASN A 173 13.89 11.35 15.90
N ARG A 174 14.08 10.63 17.02
CA ARG A 174 14.88 9.40 17.04
C ARG A 174 14.32 8.32 16.11
N VAL A 175 13.00 8.15 16.08
CA VAL A 175 12.33 7.17 15.21
C VAL A 175 12.43 7.59 13.74
N LEU A 176 12.18 8.87 13.44
CA LEU A 176 12.27 9.42 12.09
C LEU A 176 13.68 9.28 11.50
N ASP A 177 14.72 9.51 12.30
CA ASP A 177 16.11 9.37 11.85
C ASP A 177 16.42 7.92 11.44
N VAL A 178 15.92 6.94 12.20
CA VAL A 178 16.06 5.51 11.85
C VAL A 178 15.31 5.18 10.57
N ILE A 179 14.05 5.64 10.43
CA ILE A 179 13.23 5.39 9.24
C ILE A 179 13.88 5.99 7.99
N LYS A 180 14.32 7.24 8.06
CA LYS A 180 15.06 7.93 6.98
C LYS A 180 16.32 7.17 6.59
N GLY A 181 17.11 6.73 7.58
CA GLY A 181 18.30 5.92 7.36
C GLY A 181 18.03 4.60 6.63
N VAL A 182 16.95 3.89 6.98
CA VAL A 182 16.53 2.65 6.30
C VAL A 182 16.01 2.95 4.88
N PHE A 183 15.28 4.04 4.70
CA PHE A 183 14.66 4.39 3.43
C PHE A 183 15.66 4.97 2.42
N GLY A 184 16.81 5.48 2.92
CA GLY A 184 17.77 6.26 2.15
C GLY A 184 17.22 7.63 1.76
N ALA A 185 16.32 8.17 2.58
CA ALA A 185 15.58 9.42 2.37
C ALA A 185 16.09 10.56 3.25
#